data_AF-A0AAE0PQ74-F1
#
_entry.id   AF-A0AAE0PQ74-F1
#
_cell.length_a   1.000
_cell.length_b   1.000
_cell.length_c   1.000
_cell.angle_alpha   90.00
_cell.angle_beta   90.00
_cell.angle_gamma   90.00
#
_symmetry.space_group_name_H-M   'P 1'
#
loop_
_entity.id
_entity.type
_entity.pdbx_description
1 polymer ?
#
loop_
_entity_poly.entity_id
_entity_poly.type
_entity_poly.pdbx_seq_one_letter_code
_entity_poly.pdbx_strand_id
1 'polypeptide(L)'
;MHSSNHIIKFTDDMIVVGLISKNDESAYRDELQRLTAWCKDHLSLNVEKMKEMVVDFRRAQSNHSPLNINGSNVEIIKSTKFLCVHLVEDLT
;
A
#
# COMPACT_ATOMS: atom_id res chain seq x y z
N MET A 1 -8.61 -11.74 -8.81
CA MET A 1 -7.21 -11.30 -8.67
C MET A 1 -7.05 -10.15 -9.61
N HIS A 2 -6.78 -8.94 -9.11
CA HIS A 2 -6.63 -7.78 -9.98
C HIS A 2 -5.28 -7.90 -10.68
N SER A 3 -5.29 -8.03 -12.02
CA SER A 3 -4.08 -8.25 -12.81
C SER A 3 -3.09 -7.08 -12.77
N SER A 4 -3.48 -5.95 -12.19
CA SER A 4 -2.69 -4.72 -12.06
C SER A 4 -1.92 -4.59 -10.74
N ASN A 5 -2.22 -5.42 -9.74
CA ASN A 5 -1.59 -5.33 -8.44
C ASN A 5 -0.44 -6.34 -8.31
N HIS A 6 0.65 -5.90 -7.71
CA HIS A 6 1.85 -6.70 -7.48
C HIS A 6 2.10 -6.82 -5.99
N ILE A 7 2.35 -8.05 -5.53
CA ILE A 7 2.74 -8.33 -4.16
C ILE A 7 4.17 -8.85 -4.17
N ILE A 8 5.06 -8.17 -3.46
CA ILE A 8 6.46 -8.53 -3.30
C ILE A 8 6.66 -8.87 -1.82
N LYS A 9 7.16 -10.08 -1.53
CA LYS A 9 7.53 -10.51 -0.18
C LYS A 9 9.02 -10.81 -0.12
N PHE A 10 9.71 -10.20 0.83
CA PHE A 10 11.12 -10.47 1.12
C PHE A 10 11.29 -10.63 2.63
N THR A 11 11.69 -11.83 3.05
CA THR A 11 11.77 -12.24 4.47
C THR A 11 10.49 -11.87 5.23
N ASP A 12 10.58 -10.84 6.07
CA ASP A 12 9.51 -10.35 6.95
C ASP A 12 8.78 -9.13 6.36
N ASP A 13 9.35 -8.51 5.32
CA ASP A 13 8.79 -7.35 4.66
C ASP A 13 7.90 -7.76 3.48
N MET A 14 6.80 -7.02 3.31
CA MET A 14 5.89 -7.22 2.20
C MET A 14 5.42 -5.87 1.67
N ILE A 15 5.41 -5.73 0.35
CA ILE A 15 4.92 -4.55 -0.35
C ILE A 15 3.80 -4.97 -1.30
N VAL A 16 2.70 -4.22 -1.25
CA VAL A 16 1.62 -4.28 -2.23
C VAL A 16 1.68 -3.00 -3.06
N VAL A 17 1.78 -3.16 -4.37
CA VAL A 17 1.75 -2.05 -5.32
C VAL A 17 0.50 -2.19 -6.16
N GLY A 18 -0.36 -1.18 -6.15
CA GLY A 18 -1.56 -1.12 -6.99
C GLY A 18 -1.57 0.12 -7.86
N LEU A 19 -1.93 -0.05 -9.13
CA LEU A 19 -2.16 1.09 -10.03
C LEU A 19 -3.58 1.63 -9.81
N ILE A 20 -3.67 2.87 -9.37
CA ILE A 20 -4.95 3.59 -9.24
C ILE A 20 -5.30 4.22 -10.58
N SER A 21 -6.45 3.87 -11.14
CA SER A 21 -6.90 4.36 -12.44
C SER A 21 -8.26 5.01 -12.32
N LYS A 22 -8.49 6.15 -12.99
CA LYS A 22 -9.78 6.88 -12.95
C LYS A 22 -10.27 7.21 -11.53
N ASN A 23 -9.34 7.40 -10.59
CA ASN A 23 -9.63 7.63 -9.17
C ASN A 23 -10.37 6.45 -8.49
N ASP A 24 -10.30 5.25 -9.08
CA ASP A 24 -10.82 4.01 -8.51
C ASP A 24 -9.67 3.24 -7.85
N GLU A 25 -9.74 3.18 -6.52
CA GLU A 25 -8.80 2.46 -5.65
C GLU A 25 -9.32 1.07 -5.22
N SER A 26 -10.52 0.67 -5.64
CA SER A 26 -11.16 -0.56 -5.17
C SER A 26 -10.31 -1.79 -5.42
N ALA A 27 -9.67 -1.88 -6.59
CA ALA A 27 -8.78 -3.00 -6.90
C ALA A 27 -7.63 -3.15 -5.89
N TYR A 28 -7.00 -2.04 -5.50
CA TYR A 28 -5.91 -2.02 -4.52
C TYR A 28 -6.42 -2.35 -3.11
N ARG A 29 -7.55 -1.77 -2.70
CA ARG A 29 -8.16 -2.02 -1.39
C ARG A 29 -8.64 -3.47 -1.24
N ASP A 30 -9.25 -4.04 -2.28
CA ASP A 30 -9.70 -5.43 -2.30
C ASP A 30 -8.52 -6.41 -2.15
N GLU A 31 -7.39 -6.12 -2.81
CA GLU A 31 -6.18 -6.95 -2.71
C GLU A 31 -5.58 -6.87 -1.30
N LEU A 32 -5.51 -5.67 -0.71
CA LEU A 32 -5.10 -5.49 0.68
C LEU A 32 -6.01 -6.19 1.68
N GLN A 33 -7.33 -6.18 1.45
CA GLN A 33 -8.29 -6.88 2.30
C GLN A 33 -8.07 -8.40 2.23
N ARG A 34 -7.88 -8.96 1.02
CA ARG A 34 -7.57 -10.38 0.83
C ARG A 34 -6.27 -10.76 1.53
N LEU A 35 -5.25 -9.92 1.38
CA LEU A 35 -3.95 -10.14 1.99
C LEU A 35 -4.02 -10.08 3.51
N THR A 36 -4.75 -9.12 4.07
CA THR A 36 -4.98 -8.98 5.51
C THR A 36 -5.72 -10.21 6.06
N ALA A 37 -6.74 -10.68 5.33
CA ALA A 37 -7.47 -11.89 5.70
C ALA A 37 -6.56 -13.13 5.67
N TRP A 38 -5.73 -13.28 4.65
CA TRP A 38 -4.76 -14.37 4.56
C TRP A 38 -3.73 -14.31 5.70
N CYS A 39 -3.20 -13.12 5.99
CA CYS A 39 -2.27 -12.91 7.10
C CYS A 39 -2.90 -13.31 8.43
N LYS A 40 -4.16 -12.96 8.69
CA LYS A 40 -4.84 -13.30 9.95
C LYS A 40 -4.73 -14.79 10.33
N ASP A 41 -4.69 -15.67 9.34
CA ASP A 41 -4.62 -17.12 9.54
C ASP A 41 -3.20 -17.69 9.51
N HIS A 42 -2.21 -16.95 8.98
CA HIS A 42 -0.87 -17.48 8.68
C HIS A 42 0.29 -16.64 9.23
N LEU A 43 0.07 -15.38 9.62
CA LEU A 43 1.08 -14.38 9.97
C LEU A 43 0.57 -13.36 11.01
N SER A 44 1.45 -12.91 11.91
CA SER A 44 1.15 -11.80 12.82
C SER A 44 1.41 -10.46 12.13
N LEU A 45 0.36 -9.85 11.58
CA LEU A 45 0.46 -8.55 10.90
C LEU A 45 0.58 -7.40 11.92
N ASN A 46 1.61 -6.55 11.76
CA ASN A 46 1.78 -5.35 12.59
C ASN A 46 1.32 -4.11 11.81
N VAL A 47 0.08 -3.68 12.04
CA VAL A 47 -0.52 -2.52 11.36
C VAL A 47 0.20 -1.21 11.70
N GLU A 48 0.76 -1.06 12.91
CA GLU A 48 1.47 0.17 13.32
C GLU A 48 2.76 0.39 12.49
N LYS A 49 3.37 -0.71 12.06
CA LYS A 49 4.54 -0.68 11.17
C LYS A 49 4.18 -0.55 9.70
N MET A 50 2.93 -0.82 9.32
CA MET A 50 2.51 -0.64 7.92
C MET A 50 2.53 0.84 7.58
N LYS A 51 3.05 1.13 6.39
CA LYS A 51 3.07 2.46 5.81
C LYS A 51 2.49 2.40 4.42
N GLU A 52 1.73 3.41 4.06
CA GLU A 52 1.19 3.59 2.72
C GLU A 52 1.95 4.73 2.04
N MET A 53 2.38 4.52 0.80
CA MET A 53 2.98 5.57 -0.02
C MET A 53 2.13 5.73 -1.27
N VAL A 54 1.67 6.96 -1.53
CA VAL A 54 0.85 7.30 -2.69
C VAL A 54 1.65 8.22 -3.60
N VAL A 55 1.78 7.82 -4.87
CA VAL A 55 2.43 8.63 -5.90
C VAL A 55 1.36 9.13 -6.87
N ASP A 56 1.03 10.40 -6.79
CA ASP A 56 0.00 11.03 -7.63
C ASP A 56 0.63 11.98 -8.67
N PHE A 57 0.55 11.58 -9.94
CA PHE A 57 1.08 12.33 -11.08
C PHE A 57 0.13 13.43 -11.60
N ARG A 58 -1.07 13.56 -11.02
CA ARG A 58 -2.04 14.57 -11.48
C ARG A 58 -1.60 15.97 -11.04
N ARG A 59 -1.84 16.97 -11.90
CA ARG A 59 -1.61 18.39 -11.58
C ARG A 59 -2.43 18.87 -10.38
N ALA A 60 -3.66 18.37 -10.27
CA ALA A 60 -4.52 18.57 -9.12
C ALA A 60 -4.58 17.26 -8.34
N GLN A 61 -3.89 17.22 -7.21
CA GLN A 61 -3.88 16.05 -6.33
C GLN A 61 -5.27 15.88 -5.71
N SER A 62 -5.74 14.62 -5.62
CA SER A 62 -6.95 14.33 -4.85
C SER A 62 -6.60 14.03 -3.40
N ASN A 63 -7.52 14.32 -2.48
CA ASN A 63 -7.39 13.83 -1.12
C ASN A 63 -7.45 12.30 -1.10
N HIS A 64 -6.35 11.67 -0.70
CA HIS A 64 -6.29 10.23 -0.46
C HIS A 64 -6.72 9.94 0.98
N SER A 65 -7.73 9.08 1.13
CA SER A 65 -8.18 8.64 2.45
C SER A 65 -7.27 7.51 2.91
N PRO A 66 -6.66 7.57 4.11
CA PRO A 66 -5.80 6.51 4.61
C PRO A 66 -6.46 5.15 4.57
N LEU A 67 -5.67 4.10 4.33
CA LEU A 67 -6.14 2.74 4.52
C LEU A 67 -6.56 2.51 5.97
N ASN A 68 -7.66 1.79 6.15
CA ASN A 68 -8.07 1.29 7.45
C ASN A 68 -7.92 -0.23 7.47
N ILE A 69 -7.02 -0.74 8.31
CA ILE A 69 -6.74 -2.15 8.47
C ILE A 69 -7.05 -2.53 9.91
N ASN A 70 -8.01 -3.43 10.11
CA ASN A 70 -8.47 -3.87 11.43
C ASN A 70 -8.89 -2.71 12.37
N GLY A 71 -9.45 -1.62 11.82
CA GLY A 71 -9.88 -0.46 12.60
C GLY A 71 -8.78 0.59 12.81
N SER A 72 -7.52 0.28 12.46
CA SER A 72 -6.39 1.21 12.57
C SER A 72 -6.10 1.87 11.22
N ASN A 73 -5.90 3.19 11.22
CA ASN A 73 -5.47 3.90 10.03
C ASN A 73 -3.98 3.68 9.80
N VAL A 74 -3.62 3.34 8.56
CA VAL A 74 -2.24 3.22 8.11
C VAL A 74 -1.66 4.61 7.89
N GLU A 75 -0.43 4.83 8.34
CA GLU A 75 0.26 6.10 8.12
C GLU A 75 0.63 6.26 6.64
N ILE A 76 0.25 7.41 6.06
CA ILE A 76 0.68 7.81 4.72
C ILE A 76 2.05 8.49 4.84
N ILE A 77 3.04 7.99 4.12
CA ILE A 77 4.42 8.48 4.11
C ILE A 77 4.84 9.00 2.74
N LYS A 78 5.81 9.91 2.75
CA LYS A 78 6.36 10.55 1.54
C LYS A 78 7.59 9.86 0.98
N SER A 79 8.24 9.02 1.78
CA SER A 79 9.44 8.29 1.38
C SER A 79 9.63 7.04 2.23
N THR A 80 10.21 6.00 1.64
CA THR A 80 10.55 4.76 2.34
C THR A 80 11.83 4.16 1.79
N LYS A 81 12.45 3.28 2.57
CA LYS A 81 13.56 2.45 2.12
C LYS A 81 13.10 1.00 2.07
N PHE A 82 13.20 0.37 0.91
CA PHE A 82 12.92 -1.05 0.72
C PHE A 82 14.09 -1.72 0.01
N LEU A 83 14.65 -2.78 0.61
CA LEU A 83 15.77 -3.54 0.04
C LEU A 83 16.94 -2.66 -0.43
N CYS A 84 17.35 -1.71 0.41
CA CYS A 84 18.38 -0.73 0.09
C CYS A 84 18.02 0.30 -1.00
N VAL A 85 16.83 0.23 -1.60
CA VAL A 85 16.30 1.22 -2.53
C VAL A 85 15.55 2.30 -1.76
N HIS A 86 15.84 3.56 -2.06
CA HIS A 86 15.11 4.71 -1.51
C HIS A 86 14.01 5.11 -2.50
N LEU A 87 12.77 5.10 -2.04
CA LEU A 87 11.59 5.54 -2.78
C LEU A 87 11.10 6.85 -2.19
N VAL A 88 10.79 7.82 -3.05
CA VAL A 88 10.28 9.14 -2.67
C VAL A 88 9.07 9.46 -3.54
N GLU A 89 8.05 10.12 -2.99
CA GLU A 89 6.84 10.51 -3.73
C GLU A 89 7.13 11.54 -4.83
N ASP A 90 8.16 12.35 -4.61
CA ASP A 90 8.63 13.37 -5.53
C ASP A 90 9.68 12.76 -6.48
N LEU A 91 9.49 12.96 -7.78
CA LEU A 91 10.30 12.44 -8.87
C LEU A 91 11.06 13.55 -9.61
N THR A 92 11.34 14.66 -8.93
CA THR A 92 12.07 15.81 -9.46
C THR A 92 13.54 15.54 -9.79
#